data_AF-A0A4R3JCJ2-F1
#
_entry.id   AF-A0A4R3JCJ2-F1
#
_cell.length_a   1.000
_cell.length_b   1.000
_cell.length_c   1.000
_cell.angle_alpha   90.00
_cell.angle_beta   90.00
_cell.angle_gamma   90.00
#
_symmetry.space_group_name_H-M   'P 1'
#
loop_
_entity.id
_entity.type
_entity.pdbx_description
1 polymer ?
#
loop_
_entity_poly.entity_id
_entity_poly.type
_entity_poly.pdbx_seq_one_letter_code
_entity_poly.pdbx_strand_id
1 'polypeptide(L)'
;MEIRKNIKNHFFLFYLLTVAICFVLGYVLLVSLDKISNPTISELYVSIYTVITQFGMLIFPVLIIQSFVSDYKNKNILFYKLMGYNWLRYFLTKIAVILAWMSIIVFGGVIGISIVYQDFSYTLATLFYFESAIIYEILLASMWGFLFKSVIGAYVVNFAFWLFSMVASIANPKLSFLVRYDASNPVFIKFNQYFNTRNSDYLMIQENILYSIALFATVLCIIFIFRRRWEKNGI
;
A
#
# COMPACT_ATOMS: atom_id res chain seq x y z
N MET A 1 -7.57 -17.72 -11.40
CA MET A 1 -7.59 -18.66 -10.26
C MET A 1 -7.46 -17.92 -8.94
N GLU A 2 -6.46 -17.05 -8.78
CA GLU A 2 -6.29 -16.19 -7.59
C GLU A 2 -7.55 -15.39 -7.21
N ILE A 3 -8.23 -14.76 -8.18
CA ILE A 3 -9.48 -14.04 -7.92
C ILE A 3 -10.55 -14.98 -7.34
N ARG A 4 -10.78 -16.15 -7.96
CA ARG A 4 -11.75 -17.15 -7.47
C ARG A 4 -11.37 -17.69 -6.08
N LYS A 5 -10.06 -17.87 -5.81
CA LYS A 5 -9.55 -18.29 -4.50
C LYS A 5 -9.77 -17.22 -3.44
N ASN A 6 -9.52 -15.95 -3.75
CA ASN A 6 -9.78 -14.84 -2.84
C ASN A 6 -11.26 -14.66 -2.54
N ILE A 7 -12.14 -14.86 -3.53
CA ILE A 7 -13.60 -14.85 -3.33
C ILE A 7 -14.02 -16.02 -2.44
N LYS A 8 -13.58 -17.25 -2.75
CA LYS A 8 -13.96 -18.46 -1.98
C LYS A 8 -13.42 -18.46 -0.55
N ASN A 9 -12.23 -17.92 -0.33
CA ASN A 9 -11.62 -17.85 1.00
C ASN A 9 -11.96 -16.55 1.74
N HIS A 10 -12.87 -15.74 1.20
CA HIS A 10 -13.28 -14.46 1.78
C HIS A 10 -12.13 -13.48 2.07
N PHE A 11 -10.97 -13.64 1.41
CA PHE A 11 -9.83 -12.73 1.56
C PHE A 11 -10.19 -11.29 1.18
N PHE A 12 -11.12 -11.13 0.23
CA PHE A 12 -11.62 -9.80 -0.14
C PHE A 12 -12.30 -9.07 1.03
N LEU A 13 -12.97 -9.79 1.95
CA LEU A 13 -13.59 -9.17 3.13
C LEU A 13 -12.54 -8.61 4.08
N PHE A 14 -11.40 -9.30 4.23
CA PHE A 14 -10.30 -8.81 5.04
C PHE A 14 -9.68 -7.55 4.43
N TYR A 15 -9.46 -7.52 3.10
CA TYR A 15 -9.01 -6.32 2.41
C TYR A 15 -10.00 -5.15 2.58
N LEU A 16 -11.29 -5.42 2.40
CA LEU A 16 -12.37 -4.43 2.61
C LEU A 16 -12.34 -3.87 4.02
N LEU A 17 -12.29 -4.73 5.03
CA LEU A 17 -12.30 -4.33 6.43
C LEU A 17 -11.04 -3.52 6.78
N THR A 18 -9.86 -3.93 6.30
CA THR A 18 -8.63 -3.18 6.58
C THR A 18 -8.62 -1.79 5.97
N VAL A 19 -9.03 -1.65 4.71
CA VAL A 19 -9.08 -0.33 4.06
C VAL A 19 -10.19 0.51 4.70
N ALA A 20 -11.39 -0.05 4.92
CA ALA A 20 -12.49 0.67 5.54
C ALA A 20 -12.13 1.20 6.95
N ILE A 21 -11.38 0.42 7.75
CA ILE A 21 -10.87 0.88 9.03
C ILE A 21 -9.96 2.09 8.87
N CYS A 22 -9.11 2.18 7.84
CA CYS A 22 -8.28 3.37 7.61
C CYS A 22 -9.13 4.63 7.37
N PHE A 23 -10.25 4.51 6.63
CA PHE A 23 -11.18 5.63 6.42
C PHE A 23 -11.86 6.05 7.72
N VAL A 24 -12.34 5.08 8.51
CA VAL A 24 -12.97 5.35 9.81
C VAL A 24 -11.97 5.99 10.78
N LEU A 25 -10.76 5.44 10.87
CA LEU A 25 -9.69 5.99 11.71
C LEU A 25 -9.31 7.40 11.29
N GLY A 26 -9.27 7.72 9.99
CA GLY A 26 -9.00 9.08 9.51
C GLY A 26 -10.04 10.08 10.02
N TYR A 27 -11.33 9.71 10.02
CA TYR A 27 -12.37 10.54 10.61
C TYR A 27 -12.24 10.63 12.15
N VAL A 28 -12.00 9.50 12.82
CA VAL A 28 -11.85 9.45 14.28
C VAL A 28 -10.67 10.30 14.74
N LEU A 29 -9.53 10.31 14.04
CA LEU A 29 -8.38 11.14 14.39
C LEU A 29 -8.74 12.63 14.42
N LEU A 30 -9.48 13.12 13.41
CA LEU A 30 -9.89 14.52 13.34
C LEU A 30 -10.83 14.90 14.48
N VAL A 31 -11.80 14.03 14.81
CA VAL A 31 -12.78 14.29 15.86
C VAL A 31 -12.15 14.17 17.25
N SER A 32 -11.25 13.21 17.46
CA SER A 32 -10.71 12.88 18.79
C SER A 32 -9.44 13.67 19.14
N LEU A 33 -8.45 13.70 18.25
CA LEU A 33 -7.16 14.35 18.50
C LEU A 33 -7.24 15.83 18.15
N ASP A 34 -7.72 16.15 16.95
CA ASP A 34 -7.74 17.53 16.46
C ASP A 34 -8.97 18.31 16.93
N LYS A 35 -9.94 17.64 17.57
CA LYS A 35 -11.19 18.20 18.11
C LYS A 35 -12.01 18.96 17.05
N ILE A 36 -11.89 18.57 15.79
CA ILE A 36 -12.63 19.18 14.67
C ILE A 36 -13.98 18.47 14.57
N SER A 37 -15.07 19.17 14.90
CA SER A 37 -16.41 18.58 14.94
C SER A 37 -17.06 18.45 13.56
N ASN A 38 -16.70 19.34 12.62
CA ASN A 38 -17.19 19.33 11.24
C ASN A 38 -16.00 19.48 10.28
N PRO A 39 -15.27 18.38 10.00
CA PRO A 39 -14.08 18.44 9.16
C PRO A 39 -14.47 18.80 7.72
N THR A 40 -13.64 19.63 7.08
CA THR A 40 -13.75 19.87 5.64
C THR A 40 -13.33 18.62 4.86
N ILE A 41 -13.77 18.50 3.61
CA ILE A 41 -13.38 17.39 2.73
C ILE A 41 -11.85 17.28 2.58
N SER A 42 -11.16 18.42 2.59
CA SER A 42 -9.70 18.50 2.49
C SER A 42 -9.00 17.94 3.73
N GLU A 43 -9.43 18.37 4.93
CA GLU A 43 -8.90 17.86 6.21
C GLU A 43 -9.15 16.35 6.33
N LEU A 44 -10.33 15.89 5.92
CA LEU A 44 -10.67 14.48 5.92
C LEU A 44 -9.75 13.67 4.99
N TYR A 45 -9.50 14.13 3.76
CA TYR A 45 -8.59 13.43 2.85
C TYR A 45 -7.15 13.42 3.34
N VAL A 46 -6.64 14.52 3.89
CA VAL A 46 -5.29 14.57 4.45
C VAL A 46 -5.16 13.64 5.66
N SER A 47 -6.16 13.60 6.54
CA SER A 47 -6.18 12.69 7.68
C SER A 47 -6.20 11.22 7.25
N ILE A 48 -7.11 10.84 6.34
CA ILE A 48 -7.18 9.46 5.84
C ILE A 48 -5.89 9.07 5.13
N TYR A 49 -5.30 9.97 4.34
CA TYR A 49 -4.01 9.73 3.70
C TYR A 49 -2.90 9.45 4.73
N THR A 50 -2.86 10.22 5.81
CA THR A 50 -1.94 10.01 6.93
C THR A 50 -2.15 8.63 7.55
N VAL A 51 -3.40 8.23 7.78
CA VAL A 51 -3.72 6.90 8.32
C VAL A 51 -3.25 5.79 7.40
N ILE A 52 -3.51 5.90 6.10
CA ILE A 52 -3.06 4.92 5.11
C ILE A 52 -1.54 4.80 5.20
N THR A 53 -0.81 5.90 5.06
CA THR A 53 0.66 5.88 4.99
C THR A 53 1.38 5.50 6.29
N GLN A 54 0.76 5.72 7.45
CA GLN A 54 1.38 5.45 8.76
C GLN A 54 0.83 4.19 9.43
N PHE A 55 -0.49 4.07 9.56
CA PHE A 55 -1.11 2.87 10.13
C PHE A 55 -1.26 1.75 9.10
N GLY A 56 -1.40 2.05 7.81
CA GLY A 56 -1.43 1.04 6.74
C GLY A 56 -0.14 0.21 6.72
N MET A 57 1.01 0.84 6.96
CA MET A 57 2.31 0.16 7.13
C MET A 57 2.35 -0.85 8.29
N LEU A 58 1.39 -0.82 9.22
CA LEU A 58 1.20 -1.82 10.27
C LEU A 58 0.14 -2.87 9.89
N ILE A 59 -0.94 -2.43 9.25
CA ILE A 59 -2.13 -3.25 9.01
C ILE A 59 -1.99 -4.06 7.71
N PHE A 60 -1.67 -3.41 6.60
CA PHE A 60 -1.67 -4.02 5.27
C PHE A 60 -0.60 -5.10 5.10
N PRO A 61 0.65 -4.93 5.60
CA PRO A 61 1.68 -5.93 5.42
C PRO A 61 1.30 -7.30 5.97
N VAL A 62 0.55 -7.37 7.07
CA VAL A 62 0.11 -8.64 7.66
C VAL A 62 -0.69 -9.46 6.64
N LEU A 63 -1.69 -8.85 5.99
CA LEU A 63 -2.52 -9.52 4.99
C LEU A 63 -1.75 -9.87 3.72
N ILE A 64 -0.92 -8.93 3.25
CA ILE A 64 -0.14 -9.10 2.01
C ILE A 64 0.86 -10.24 2.19
N ILE A 65 1.65 -10.21 3.27
CA ILE A 65 2.64 -11.24 3.61
C ILE A 65 1.97 -12.60 3.82
N GLN A 66 0.85 -12.64 4.57
CA GLN A 66 0.10 -13.87 4.81
C GLN A 66 -0.29 -14.55 3.50
N SER A 67 -0.64 -13.77 2.46
CA SER A 67 -1.00 -14.32 1.16
C SER A 67 0.15 -15.10 0.49
N PHE A 68 1.41 -14.68 0.68
CA PHE A 68 2.58 -15.39 0.14
C PHE A 68 2.98 -16.57 1.02
N VAL A 69 3.03 -16.36 2.35
CA VAL A 69 3.51 -17.39 3.28
C VAL A 69 2.52 -18.55 3.41
N SER A 70 1.21 -18.30 3.34
CA SER A 70 0.20 -19.36 3.36
C SER A 70 0.34 -20.32 2.17
N ASP A 71 0.68 -19.80 0.99
CA ASP A 71 0.92 -20.64 -0.18
C ASP A 71 2.17 -21.49 -0.04
N TYR A 72 3.20 -20.97 0.62
CA TYR A 72 4.38 -21.74 0.99
C TYR A 72 4.05 -22.84 2.00
N LYS A 73 3.38 -22.49 3.11
CA LYS A 73 3.06 -23.42 4.19
C LYS A 73 2.13 -24.55 3.74
N ASN A 74 1.13 -24.24 2.92
CA ASN A 74 0.14 -25.20 2.43
C ASN A 74 0.63 -25.98 1.20
N LYS A 75 1.88 -25.78 0.76
CA LYS A 75 2.46 -26.36 -0.46
C LYS A 75 1.66 -26.05 -1.74
N ASN A 76 0.89 -24.97 -1.73
CA ASN A 76 0.14 -24.50 -2.91
C ASN A 76 1.09 -24.15 -4.07
N ILE A 77 2.33 -23.77 -3.75
CA ILE A 77 3.45 -23.55 -4.66
C ILE A 77 3.58 -24.66 -5.72
N LEU A 78 3.43 -25.93 -5.31
CA LEU A 78 3.56 -27.08 -6.23
C LEU A 78 2.45 -27.09 -7.30
N PHE A 79 1.24 -26.65 -6.97
CA PHE A 79 0.15 -26.55 -7.95
C PHE A 79 0.45 -25.47 -9.00
N TYR A 80 1.05 -24.34 -8.61
CA TYR A 80 1.49 -23.33 -9.57
C TYR A 80 2.54 -23.89 -10.54
N LYS A 81 3.47 -24.73 -10.06
CA LYS A 81 4.42 -25.46 -10.92
C LYS A 81 3.74 -26.35 -11.94
N LEU A 82 2.78 -27.16 -11.50
CA LEU A 82 2.05 -28.09 -12.36
C LEU A 82 1.25 -27.37 -13.44
N MET A 83 0.84 -26.13 -13.17
CA MET A 83 0.19 -25.23 -14.14
C MET A 83 1.17 -24.46 -15.04
N GLY A 84 2.48 -24.69 -14.92
CA GLY A 84 3.51 -24.04 -15.73
C GLY A 84 3.77 -22.57 -15.37
N TYR A 85 3.45 -22.14 -14.14
CA TYR A 85 3.79 -20.79 -13.68
C TYR A 85 5.27 -20.73 -13.32
N ASN A 86 5.97 -19.70 -13.81
CA ASN A 86 7.28 -19.31 -13.30
C ASN A 86 7.14 -18.36 -12.09
N TRP A 87 8.24 -18.13 -11.38
CA TRP A 87 8.28 -17.24 -10.21
C TRP A 87 7.75 -15.83 -10.52
N LEU A 88 8.07 -15.29 -11.70
CA LEU A 88 7.68 -13.95 -12.11
C LEU A 88 6.18 -13.86 -12.33
N ARG A 89 5.58 -14.80 -13.06
CA ARG A 89 4.13 -14.85 -13.30
C ARG A 89 3.37 -15.06 -12.00
N TYR A 90 3.87 -15.91 -11.10
CA TYR A 90 3.28 -16.09 -9.77
C TYR A 90 3.25 -14.77 -8.99
N PHE A 91 4.41 -14.11 -8.87
CA PHE A 91 4.55 -12.87 -8.12
C PHE A 91 3.67 -11.75 -8.68
N LEU A 92 3.74 -11.52 -10.01
CA LEU A 92 2.96 -10.47 -10.67
C LEU A 92 1.45 -10.72 -10.59
N THR A 93 1.00 -11.97 -10.78
CA THR A 93 -0.43 -12.29 -10.68
C THR A 93 -0.95 -12.03 -9.26
N LYS A 94 -0.15 -12.36 -8.24
CA LYS A 94 -0.54 -12.17 -6.85
C LYS A 94 -0.63 -10.68 -6.50
N ILE A 95 0.38 -9.89 -6.85
CA ILE A 95 0.35 -8.43 -6.65
C ILE A 95 -0.82 -7.81 -7.39
N ALA A 96 -1.05 -8.16 -8.66
CA ALA A 96 -2.12 -7.59 -9.45
C ALA A 96 -3.50 -7.83 -8.81
N VAL A 97 -3.73 -9.01 -8.23
CA VAL A 97 -5.00 -9.32 -7.56
C VAL A 97 -5.14 -8.57 -6.23
N ILE A 98 -4.06 -8.47 -5.43
CA ILE A 98 -4.08 -7.70 -4.18
C ILE A 98 -4.35 -6.22 -4.48
N LEU A 99 -3.63 -5.67 -5.46
CA LEU A 99 -3.79 -4.30 -5.92
C LEU A 99 -5.24 -4.06 -6.36
N ALA A 100 -5.76 -4.88 -7.28
CA ALA A 100 -7.12 -4.72 -7.76
C ALA A 100 -8.17 -4.66 -6.64
N TRP A 101 -8.07 -5.53 -5.63
CA TRP A 101 -9.00 -5.49 -4.49
C TRP A 101 -8.85 -4.22 -3.67
N MET A 102 -7.63 -3.86 -3.27
CA MET A 102 -7.38 -2.66 -2.47
C MET A 102 -7.81 -1.38 -3.22
N SER A 103 -7.45 -1.25 -4.50
CA SER A 103 -7.81 -0.09 -5.33
C SER A 103 -9.32 0.07 -5.49
N ILE A 104 -10.08 -1.01 -5.70
CA ILE A 104 -11.56 -0.95 -5.79
C ILE A 104 -12.14 -0.36 -4.50
N ILE A 105 -11.65 -0.81 -3.33
CA ILE A 105 -12.17 -0.36 -2.04
C ILE A 105 -11.80 1.11 -1.80
N VAL A 106 -10.57 1.50 -2.12
CA VAL A 106 -10.09 2.89 -2.01
C VAL A 106 -10.90 3.82 -2.89
N PHE A 107 -11.12 3.42 -4.15
CA PHE A 107 -11.88 4.20 -5.10
C PHE A 107 -13.31 4.37 -4.61
N GLY A 108 -13.94 3.28 -4.15
CA GLY A 108 -15.25 3.32 -3.52
C GLY A 108 -15.30 4.25 -2.30
N GLY A 109 -14.29 4.21 -1.43
CA GLY A 109 -14.20 5.06 -0.24
C GLY A 109 -14.05 6.55 -0.56
N VAL A 110 -13.15 6.90 -1.47
CA VAL A 110 -12.92 8.30 -1.88
C VAL A 110 -14.14 8.87 -2.59
N ILE A 111 -14.73 8.10 -3.54
CA ILE A 111 -15.96 8.49 -4.25
C ILE A 111 -17.13 8.63 -3.26
N GLY A 112 -17.25 7.70 -2.31
CA GLY A 112 -18.26 7.76 -1.25
C GLY A 112 -18.18 9.05 -0.44
N ILE A 113 -16.97 9.46 -0.04
CA ILE A 113 -16.76 10.75 0.65
C ILE A 113 -17.13 11.92 -0.27
N SER A 114 -16.72 11.92 -1.53
CA SER A 114 -17.07 13.00 -2.47
C SER A 114 -18.59 13.15 -2.62
N ILE A 115 -19.33 12.05 -2.64
CA ILE A 115 -20.81 12.06 -2.68
C ILE A 115 -21.39 12.64 -1.39
N VAL A 116 -20.89 12.25 -0.21
CA VAL A 116 -21.39 12.75 1.08
C VAL A 116 -21.18 14.26 1.22
N TYR A 117 -20.03 14.76 0.77
CA TYR A 117 -19.68 16.18 0.84
C TYR A 117 -20.16 16.99 -0.37
N GLN A 118 -20.73 16.35 -1.39
CA GLN A 118 -21.17 16.96 -2.65
C GLN A 118 -20.06 17.77 -3.36
N ASP A 119 -18.80 17.38 -3.17
CA ASP A 119 -17.63 18.05 -3.76
C ASP A 119 -16.70 17.01 -4.41
N PHE A 120 -16.53 17.13 -5.74
CA PHE A 120 -15.67 16.26 -6.54
C PHE A 120 -14.36 16.93 -6.97
N SER A 121 -14.11 18.17 -6.54
CA SER A 121 -12.99 19.01 -7.00
C SER A 121 -11.62 18.36 -6.76
N TYR A 122 -11.50 17.61 -5.66
CA TYR A 122 -10.23 17.00 -5.25
C TYR A 122 -10.16 15.49 -5.53
N THR A 123 -11.26 14.87 -5.94
CA THR A 123 -11.42 13.40 -6.01
C THR A 123 -10.32 12.74 -6.82
N LEU A 124 -10.04 13.25 -8.03
CA LEU A 124 -9.03 12.64 -8.91
C LEU A 124 -7.61 12.72 -8.34
N ALA A 125 -7.23 13.86 -7.77
CA ALA A 125 -5.92 14.03 -7.14
C ALA A 125 -5.80 13.10 -5.92
N THR A 126 -6.83 13.04 -5.07
CA THR A 126 -6.86 12.15 -3.90
C THR A 126 -6.77 10.69 -4.30
N LEU A 127 -7.53 10.24 -5.31
CA LEU A 127 -7.46 8.87 -5.83
C LEU A 127 -6.05 8.51 -6.27
N PHE A 128 -5.38 9.39 -7.02
CA PHE A 128 -4.03 9.15 -7.50
C PHE A 128 -3.02 9.02 -6.35
N TYR A 129 -3.09 9.89 -5.35
CA TYR A 129 -2.18 9.85 -4.20
C TYR A 129 -2.42 8.63 -3.31
N PHE A 130 -3.67 8.28 -3.04
CA PHE A 130 -4.01 7.11 -2.23
C PHE A 130 -3.57 5.82 -2.94
N GLU A 131 -3.80 5.73 -4.25
CA GLU A 131 -3.36 4.61 -5.07
C GLU A 131 -1.82 4.49 -5.07
N SER A 132 -1.12 5.61 -5.19
CA SER A 132 0.35 5.65 -5.16
C SER A 132 0.91 5.16 -3.83
N ALA A 133 0.29 5.55 -2.70
CA ALA A 133 0.67 5.07 -1.38
C ALA A 133 0.43 3.56 -1.24
N ILE A 134 -0.72 3.07 -1.68
CA ILE A 134 -1.07 1.64 -1.59
C ILE A 134 -0.18 0.77 -2.46
N ILE A 135 0.16 1.21 -3.68
CA ILE A 135 1.14 0.54 -4.53
C ILE A 135 2.46 0.40 -3.79
N TYR A 136 2.95 1.46 -3.14
CA TYR A 136 4.19 1.42 -2.37
C TYR A 136 4.15 0.38 -1.25
N GLU A 137 3.07 0.34 -0.47
CA GLU A 137 2.94 -0.63 0.63
C GLU A 137 2.83 -2.06 0.12
N ILE A 138 2.06 -2.29 -0.95
CA ILE A 138 1.91 -3.62 -1.57
C ILE A 138 3.25 -4.11 -2.08
N LEU A 139 4.03 -3.27 -2.75
CA LEU A 139 5.33 -3.67 -3.30
C LEU A 139 6.33 -4.04 -2.21
N LEU A 140 6.46 -3.21 -1.16
CA LEU A 140 7.36 -3.51 -0.04
C LEU A 140 6.93 -4.75 0.74
N ALA A 141 5.65 -4.86 1.12
CA ALA A 141 5.17 -6.01 1.87
C ALA A 141 5.23 -7.30 1.05
N SER A 142 4.97 -7.24 -0.26
CA SER A 142 5.07 -8.40 -1.15
C SER A 142 6.52 -8.86 -1.32
N MET A 143 7.48 -7.92 -1.38
CA MET A 143 8.90 -8.24 -1.40
C MET A 143 9.28 -9.04 -0.16
N TRP A 144 8.96 -8.54 1.05
CA TRP A 144 9.28 -9.23 2.29
C TRP A 144 8.53 -10.56 2.44
N GLY A 145 7.26 -10.61 2.04
CA GLY A 145 6.45 -11.83 2.02
C GLY A 145 7.03 -12.91 1.09
N PHE A 146 7.64 -12.51 -0.02
CA PHE A 146 8.35 -13.42 -0.91
C PHE A 146 9.71 -13.86 -0.35
N LEU A 147 10.44 -12.98 0.33
CA LEU A 147 11.77 -13.31 0.87
C LEU A 147 11.71 -14.23 2.09
N PHE A 148 10.67 -14.17 2.91
CA PHE A 148 10.60 -14.87 4.19
C PHE A 148 9.62 -16.05 4.18
N LYS A 149 9.89 -17.04 5.04
CA LYS A 149 9.10 -18.28 5.20
C LYS A 149 8.02 -18.16 6.28
N SER A 150 8.17 -17.16 7.15
CA SER A 150 7.33 -16.92 8.32
C SER A 150 6.69 -15.55 8.18
N VAL A 151 5.40 -15.50 8.48
CA VAL A 151 4.60 -14.25 8.48
C VAL A 151 5.20 -13.26 9.47
N ILE A 152 5.48 -13.73 10.69
CA ILE A 152 6.05 -12.92 11.76
C ILE A 152 7.43 -12.38 11.35
N GLY A 153 8.29 -13.25 10.80
CA GLY A 153 9.63 -12.83 10.37
C GLY A 153 9.61 -11.77 9.27
N ALA A 154 8.77 -11.97 8.25
CA ALA A 154 8.59 -11.00 7.17
C ALA A 154 8.03 -9.67 7.68
N TYR A 155 7.04 -9.73 8.58
CA TYR A 155 6.38 -8.56 9.14
C TYR A 155 7.33 -7.73 10.00
N VAL A 156 8.09 -8.37 10.90
CA VAL A 156 9.06 -7.69 11.77
C VAL A 156 10.14 -7.00 10.93
N VAL A 157 10.61 -7.63 9.85
CA VAL A 157 11.60 -7.01 8.96
C VAL A 157 10.99 -5.85 8.16
N ASN A 158 9.77 -5.99 7.66
CA ASN A 158 9.05 -4.88 7.01
C ASN A 158 8.90 -3.69 7.96
N PHE A 159 8.48 -3.94 9.20
CA PHE A 159 8.30 -2.92 10.22
C PHE A 159 9.62 -2.27 10.64
N ALA A 160 10.68 -3.06 10.84
CA ALA A 160 12.01 -2.54 11.16
C ALA A 160 12.59 -1.70 10.01
N PHE A 161 12.40 -2.13 8.77
CA PHE A 161 12.80 -1.36 7.59
C PHE A 161 12.08 -0.01 7.53
N TRP A 162 10.77 0.00 7.78
CA TRP A 162 10.00 1.23 7.82
C TRP A 162 10.45 2.19 8.93
N LEU A 163 10.62 1.71 10.16
CA LEU A 163 11.12 2.53 11.27
C LEU A 163 12.51 3.10 10.99
N PHE A 164 13.42 2.26 10.50
CA PHE A 164 14.76 2.71 10.15
C PHE A 164 14.73 3.76 9.05
N SER A 165 13.90 3.55 8.02
CA SER A 165 13.73 4.49 6.92
C SER A 165 13.18 5.84 7.39
N MET A 166 12.24 5.82 8.34
CA MET A 166 11.68 7.04 8.93
C MET A 166 12.75 7.83 9.69
N VAL A 167 13.49 7.17 10.58
CA VAL A 167 14.59 7.81 11.34
C VAL A 167 15.66 8.33 10.39
N ALA A 168 16.03 7.55 9.36
CA ALA A 168 17.02 7.95 8.36
C ALA A 168 16.56 9.16 7.53
N SER A 169 15.28 9.23 7.17
CA SER A 169 14.68 10.38 6.46
C SER A 169 14.75 11.66 7.31
N ILE A 170 14.44 11.56 8.60
CA ILE A 170 14.51 12.70 9.54
C ILE A 170 15.96 13.15 9.73
N ALA A 171 16.89 12.20 9.88
CA ALA A 171 18.31 12.50 10.09
C ALA A 171 18.98 13.10 8.83
N ASN A 172 18.54 12.72 7.63
CA ASN A 172 19.09 13.21 6.38
C ASN A 172 17.99 13.38 5.32
N PRO A 173 17.63 14.63 4.93
CA PRO A 173 16.60 14.89 3.93
C PRO A 173 16.83 14.22 2.57
N LYS A 174 18.09 13.88 2.23
CA LYS A 174 18.41 13.14 0.99
C LYS A 174 17.88 11.70 1.00
N LEU A 175 17.59 11.14 2.18
CA LEU A 175 17.05 9.79 2.37
C LEU A 175 15.51 9.77 2.43
N SER A 176 14.86 10.93 2.23
CA SER A 176 13.40 11.06 2.25
C SER A 176 12.69 10.18 1.23
N PHE A 177 13.37 9.76 0.16
CA PHE A 177 12.82 8.79 -0.80
C PHE A 177 12.46 7.44 -0.17
N LEU A 178 13.11 7.03 0.93
CA LEU A 178 12.81 5.76 1.60
C LEU A 178 11.44 5.76 2.27
N VAL A 179 10.90 6.94 2.59
CA VAL A 179 9.56 7.11 3.17
C VAL A 179 8.81 8.20 2.40
N ARG A 180 8.70 8.01 1.08
CA ARG A 180 8.20 9.03 0.16
C ARG A 180 6.80 9.56 0.49
N TYR A 181 5.93 8.70 1.02
CA TYR A 181 4.53 9.05 1.25
C TYR A 181 4.21 9.43 2.71
N ASP A 182 5.18 9.36 3.62
CA ASP A 182 4.96 9.74 5.03
C ASP A 182 4.72 11.25 5.21
N ALA A 183 4.05 11.60 6.30
CA ALA A 183 3.68 12.97 6.65
C ALA A 183 4.87 13.94 6.71
N SER A 184 6.06 13.44 7.07
CA SER A 184 7.29 14.25 7.10
C SER A 184 7.87 14.57 5.72
N ASN A 185 7.38 13.92 4.66
CA ASN A 185 7.94 14.03 3.32
C ASN A 185 7.44 15.29 2.57
N PRO A 186 8.29 15.94 1.75
CA PRO A 186 7.85 17.02 0.86
C PRO A 186 6.65 16.70 -0.03
N VAL A 187 6.48 15.43 -0.45
CA VAL A 187 5.33 14.98 -1.25
C VAL A 187 4.02 15.16 -0.47
N PHE A 188 3.99 14.82 0.81
CA PHE A 188 2.83 15.02 1.67
C PHE A 188 2.58 16.51 1.92
N ILE A 189 3.64 17.27 2.23
CA ILE A 189 3.53 18.71 2.52
C ILE A 189 2.94 19.45 1.31
N LYS A 190 3.43 19.16 0.11
CA LYS A 190 2.90 19.76 -1.13
C LYS A 190 1.49 19.28 -1.45
N PHE A 191 1.16 18.03 -1.18
CA PHE A 191 -0.21 17.54 -1.31
C PHE A 191 -1.18 18.28 -0.37
N ASN A 192 -0.78 18.57 0.87
CA ASN A 192 -1.56 19.41 1.78
C ASN A 192 -1.67 20.87 1.27
N GLN A 193 -0.59 21.42 0.71
CA GLN A 193 -0.61 22.76 0.09
C GLN A 193 -1.55 22.85 -1.12
N TYR A 194 -1.71 21.77 -1.89
CA TYR A 194 -2.68 21.70 -2.99
C TYR A 194 -4.12 21.91 -2.47
N PHE A 195 -4.49 21.30 -1.34
CA PHE A 195 -5.83 21.51 -0.77
C PHE A 195 -6.07 22.96 -0.32
N ASN A 196 -5.04 23.63 0.19
CA ASN A 196 -5.15 25.01 0.67
C ASN A 196 -5.13 26.05 -0.46
N THR A 197 -4.42 25.77 -1.55
CA THR A 197 -4.18 26.75 -2.64
C THR A 197 -4.94 26.45 -3.93
N ARG A 198 -5.42 25.21 -4.09
CA ARG A 198 -5.95 24.64 -5.35
C ARG A 198 -4.99 24.73 -6.54
N ASN A 199 -3.70 25.00 -6.30
CA ASN A 199 -2.71 25.09 -7.37
C ASN A 199 -2.17 23.70 -7.70
N SER A 200 -2.41 23.25 -8.92
CA SER A 200 -1.93 21.97 -9.45
C SER A 200 -0.40 21.85 -9.51
N ASP A 201 0.35 22.95 -9.45
CA ASP A 201 1.82 22.94 -9.44
C ASP A 201 2.40 22.23 -8.20
N TYR A 202 1.62 22.15 -7.12
CA TYR A 202 2.00 21.39 -5.93
C TYR A 202 1.81 19.87 -6.10
N LEU A 203 1.09 19.42 -7.14
CA LEU A 203 0.89 17.99 -7.40
C LEU A 203 2.13 17.38 -8.05
N MET A 204 2.79 16.46 -7.33
CA MET A 204 3.99 15.75 -7.78
C MET A 204 3.64 14.46 -8.54
N ILE A 205 2.73 14.54 -9.52
CA ILE A 205 2.20 13.37 -10.25
C ILE A 205 3.31 12.63 -10.98
N GLN A 206 4.07 13.33 -11.81
CA GLN A 206 5.14 12.74 -12.63
C GLN A 206 6.20 12.06 -11.75
N GLU A 207 6.58 12.69 -10.64
CA GLU A 207 7.59 12.14 -9.75
C GLU A 207 7.10 10.89 -9.01
N ASN A 208 5.82 10.83 -8.63
CA ASN A 208 5.22 9.65 -7.99
C ASN A 208 5.13 8.46 -8.97
N ILE A 209 4.85 8.72 -10.24
CA ILE A 209 4.89 7.68 -11.30
C ILE A 209 6.32 7.15 -11.44
N LEU A 210 7.30 8.05 -11.59
CA LEU A 210 8.71 7.67 -11.73
C LEU A 210 9.21 6.88 -10.52
N TYR A 211 8.85 7.32 -9.31
CA TYR A 211 9.20 6.62 -8.08
C TYR A 211 8.58 5.23 -8.01
N SER A 212 7.30 5.09 -8.37
CA SER A 212 6.61 3.79 -8.35
C SER A 212 7.23 2.80 -9.35
N ILE A 213 7.61 3.29 -10.54
CA ILE A 213 8.33 2.49 -11.54
C ILE A 213 9.71 2.06 -11.01
N ALA A 214 10.47 2.99 -10.44
CA ALA A 214 11.79 2.70 -9.88
C ALA A 214 11.73 1.70 -8.72
N LEU A 215 10.74 1.85 -7.83
CA LEU A 215 10.50 0.92 -6.73
C LEU A 215 10.13 -0.47 -7.26
N PHE A 216 9.21 -0.54 -8.22
CA PHE A 216 8.80 -1.79 -8.84
C PHE A 216 9.99 -2.52 -9.48
N ALA A 217 10.84 -1.80 -10.23
CA ALA A 217 12.06 -2.35 -10.81
C ALA A 217 13.04 -2.86 -9.73
N THR A 218 13.21 -2.10 -8.64
CA THR A 218 14.07 -2.48 -7.51
C THR A 218 13.57 -3.75 -6.84
N VAL A 219 12.27 -3.83 -6.55
CA VAL A 219 11.63 -5.02 -5.96
C VAL A 219 11.80 -6.24 -6.87
N LEU A 220 11.57 -6.09 -8.19
CA LEU A 220 11.77 -7.18 -9.14
C LEU A 220 13.24 -7.63 -9.20
N CYS A 221 14.20 -6.71 -9.14
CA CYS A 221 15.62 -7.03 -9.12
C CYS A 221 15.99 -7.85 -7.87
N ILE A 222 15.53 -7.43 -6.69
CA ILE A 222 15.75 -8.16 -5.44
C ILE A 222 15.15 -9.56 -5.53
N ILE A 223 13.90 -9.67 -5.98
CA ILE A 223 13.23 -10.97 -6.13
C ILE A 223 13.95 -11.86 -7.13
N PHE A 224 14.42 -11.32 -8.25
CA PHE A 224 15.21 -12.05 -9.23
C PHE A 224 16.48 -12.65 -8.62
N ILE A 225 17.20 -11.89 -7.77
CA ILE A 225 18.41 -12.38 -7.08
C ILE A 225 18.07 -13.54 -6.13
N PHE A 226 16.96 -13.43 -5.38
CA PHE A 226 16.55 -14.42 -4.39
C PHE A 226 15.62 -15.53 -4.92
N ARG A 227 15.33 -15.55 -6.23
CA ARG A 227 14.39 -16.50 -6.86
C ARG A 227 14.79 -17.97 -6.70
N ARG A 228 16.10 -18.26 -6.66
CA ARG A 228 16.64 -19.63 -6.62
C ARG A 228 16.06 -20.46 -5.47
N ARG A 229 15.67 -19.79 -4.39
CA ARG A 229 15.01 -20.44 -3.26
C ARG A 229 13.61 -20.94 -3.62
N TRP A 230 12.83 -20.17 -4.36
CA TRP A 230 11.48 -20.55 -4.77
C TRP A 230 11.54 -21.63 -5.86
N GLU A 231 12.50 -21.51 -6.78
CA GLU A 231 12.75 -22.50 -7.84
C GLU A 231 13.05 -23.89 -7.26
N LYS A 232 13.88 -23.94 -6.21
CA LYS A 232 14.18 -25.18 -5.48
C LYS A 232 12.99 -25.76 -4.73
N ASN A 233 12.08 -24.92 -4.23
CA ASN A 233 10.91 -25.34 -3.44
C ASN A 233 9.65 -25.56 -4.29
N GLY A 234 9.75 -25.38 -5.61
CA GLY A 234 8.71 -25.76 -6.55
C GLY A 234 8.03 -24.63 -7.31
N ILE A 235 8.59 -23.43 -7.43
CA ILE A 235 8.19 -22.43 -8.46
C ILE A 235 9.42 -21.90 -9.17
#